data_AF-A0A8C8VRB6-F1
#
_entry.id   AF-A0A8C8VRB6-F1
#
_cell.length_a   1.000
_cell.length_b   1.000
_cell.length_c   1.000
_cell.angle_alpha   90.00
_cell.angle_beta   90.00
_cell.angle_gamma   90.00
#
_symmetry.space_group_name_H-M   'P 1'
#
loop_
_entity.id
_entity.type
_entity.pdbx_description
1 polymer ?
#
loop_
_entity_poly.entity_id
_entity_poly.type
_entity_poly.pdbx_seq_one_letter_code
_entity_poly.pdbx_strand_id
1 'polypeptide(L)'
;MAQRSVLTSKHSVSEIPEIVDDFLCNFLVRMGMARTLDCFQTEWYELMQKGAIERKDIGFVPDMYTYNQHLEMENRRLKKELENYKLAASKAKEALQKIQKERDFHRMHHKRVVQEKNRLISDIKRLKAHYSSYEPT
;
A
#
# COMPACT_ATOMS: atom_id res chain seq x y z
N MET A 1 17.02 -21.29 17.20
CA MET A 1 17.41 -21.02 15.80
C MET A 1 16.27 -21.49 14.91
N ALA A 2 15.51 -20.56 14.32
CA ALA A 2 14.35 -20.90 13.50
C ALA A 2 14.78 -21.06 12.04
N GLN A 3 14.77 -22.28 11.53
CA GLN A 3 14.94 -22.59 10.11
C GLN A 3 13.77 -21.97 9.34
N ARG A 4 14.06 -20.90 8.60
CA ARG A 4 13.13 -20.32 7.63
C ARG A 4 13.14 -21.24 6.41
N SER A 5 12.14 -22.10 6.31
CA SER A 5 11.93 -22.93 5.13
C SER A 5 11.71 -22.02 3.93
N VAL A 6 12.72 -21.91 3.06
CA VAL A 6 12.59 -21.27 1.76
C VAL A 6 11.70 -22.20 0.92
N LEU A 7 10.40 -21.92 0.91
CA LEU A 7 9.48 -22.45 -0.08
C LEU A 7 9.89 -21.86 -1.43
N THR A 8 10.85 -22.49 -2.10
CA THR A 8 11.01 -22.34 -3.55
C THR A 8 9.79 -23.00 -4.16
N SER A 9 8.70 -22.24 -4.27
CA SER A 9 7.58 -22.61 -5.12
C SER A 9 8.12 -22.68 -6.54
N LYS A 10 8.50 -23.89 -6.98
CA LYS A 10 8.67 -24.22 -8.38
C LYS A 10 7.29 -24.17 -8.99
N HIS A 11 6.83 -22.96 -9.32
CA HIS A 11 5.75 -22.81 -10.29
C HIS A 11 6.31 -23.35 -11.60
N SER A 12 5.86 -24.55 -11.96
CA SER A 12 5.87 -25.04 -13.34
C SER A 12 4.98 -24.09 -14.14
N VAL A 13 5.54 -22.95 -14.54
CA VAL A 13 4.93 -22.07 -15.52
C VAL A 13 4.94 -22.87 -16.82
N SER A 14 3.76 -23.02 -17.42
CA SER A 14 3.62 -23.66 -18.72
C SER A 14 4.59 -23.02 -19.70
N GLU A 15 5.66 -23.73 -20.03
CA GLU A 15 6.70 -23.40 -21.02
C GLU A 15 6.09 -23.44 -22.42
N ILE A 16 5.13 -22.55 -22.70
CA ILE A 16 4.77 -22.26 -24.10
C ILE A 16 5.81 -21.23 -24.53
N PRO A 17 6.78 -21.60 -25.38
CA PRO A 17 7.87 -20.70 -25.72
C PRO A 17 7.29 -19.48 -26.44
N GLU A 18 7.54 -18.30 -25.90
CA GLU A 18 7.09 -17.05 -26.51
C GLU A 18 7.85 -16.86 -27.84
N ILE A 19 7.12 -16.59 -28.92
CA ILE A 19 7.72 -16.36 -30.23
C ILE A 19 8.35 -14.94 -30.20
N VAL A 20 9.49 -14.77 -30.85
CA VAL A 20 10.27 -13.51 -30.82
C VAL A 20 9.47 -12.29 -31.27
N ASP A 21 8.52 -12.44 -32.19
CA ASP A 21 7.66 -11.35 -32.66
C ASP A 21 6.63 -10.90 -31.61
N ASP A 22 5.93 -11.84 -30.98
CA ASP A 22 5.02 -11.56 -29.85
C ASP A 22 5.76 -10.86 -28.71
N PHE A 23 6.95 -11.36 -28.41
CA PHE A 23 7.82 -10.78 -27.40
C PHE A 23 8.23 -9.34 -27.70
N LEU A 24 8.67 -9.04 -28.92
CA LEU A 24 9.05 -7.69 -29.34
C LEU A 24 7.84 -6.76 -29.26
N CYS A 25 6.66 -7.22 -29.69
CA CYS A 25 5.42 -6.45 -29.58
C CYS A 25 5.10 -6.14 -28.10
N ASN A 26 5.10 -7.15 -27.24
CA ASN A 26 4.84 -7.01 -25.81
C ASN A 26 5.87 -6.08 -25.14
N PHE A 27 7.14 -6.18 -25.53
CA PHE A 27 8.20 -5.29 -25.05
C PHE A 27 7.95 -3.83 -25.45
N LEU A 28 7.69 -3.56 -26.73
CA LEU A 28 7.47 -2.21 -27.22
C LEU A 28 6.22 -1.57 -26.61
N VAL A 29 5.13 -2.34 -26.40
CA VAL A 29 3.94 -1.89 -25.68
C VAL A 29 4.29 -1.51 -24.24
N ARG A 30 4.99 -2.38 -23.52
CA ARG A 30 5.36 -2.13 -22.12
C ARG A 30 6.28 -0.92 -21.96
N MET A 31 7.16 -0.68 -22.93
CA MET A 31 8.06 0.47 -22.94
C MET A 31 7.39 1.75 -23.46
N GLY A 32 6.11 1.70 -23.88
CA GLY A 32 5.37 2.86 -24.39
C GLY A 32 5.83 3.34 -25.77
N MET A 33 6.49 2.49 -26.55
CA MET A 33 7.09 2.83 -27.84
C MET A 33 6.11 2.60 -29.01
N ALA A 34 4.95 3.26 -28.98
CA ALA A 34 3.86 3.01 -29.91
C ALA A 34 4.22 3.23 -31.39
N ARG A 35 5.00 4.27 -31.72
CA ARG A 35 5.44 4.52 -33.11
C ARG A 35 6.41 3.44 -33.60
N THR A 36 7.32 3.00 -32.74
CA THR A 36 8.28 1.93 -33.06
C THR A 36 7.56 0.60 -33.25
N LEU A 37 6.53 0.34 -32.45
CA LEU A 37 5.66 -0.83 -32.61
C LEU A 37 4.96 -0.82 -33.98
N ASP A 38 4.39 0.31 -34.37
CA ASP A 38 3.68 0.46 -35.65
C ASP A 38 4.59 0.27 -36.87
N CYS A 39 5.78 0.89 -36.85
CA CYS A 39 6.80 0.67 -37.88
C CYS A 39 7.25 -0.79 -37.92
N PHE A 40 7.55 -1.38 -36.75
CA PHE A 40 8.00 -2.77 -36.65
C PHE A 40 6.97 -3.73 -37.22
N GLN A 41 5.70 -3.60 -36.82
CA GLN A 41 4.62 -4.47 -37.31
C GLN A 41 4.46 -4.34 -38.82
N THR A 42 4.48 -3.11 -39.36
CA THR A 42 4.35 -2.87 -40.80
C THR A 42 5.48 -3.53 -41.59
N GLU A 43 6.73 -3.29 -41.21
CA GLU A 43 7.91 -3.88 -41.87
C GLU A 43 7.92 -5.42 -41.75
N TRP A 44 7.55 -5.94 -40.58
CA TRP A 44 7.51 -7.38 -40.32
C TRP A 44 6.47 -8.10 -41.20
N TYR A 45 5.26 -7.54 -41.32
CA TYR A 45 4.23 -8.10 -42.21
C TYR A 45 4.64 -8.04 -43.68
N GLU A 46 5.28 -6.95 -44.12
CA GLU A 46 5.79 -6.84 -45.49
C GLU A 46 6.86 -7.90 -45.79
N LEU A 47 7.81 -8.12 -44.87
CA LEU A 47 8.87 -9.10 -45.04
C LEU A 47 8.34 -10.55 -45.05
N MET A 48 7.31 -10.83 -44.23
CA MET A 48 6.60 -12.10 -44.28
C MET A 48 5.90 -12.33 -45.62
N GLN A 49 5.19 -11.32 -46.16
CA GLN A 49 4.51 -11.45 -47.45
C GLN A 49 5.47 -11.64 -48.62
N LYS A 50 6.65 -11.00 -48.55
CA LYS A 50 7.73 -11.14 -49.54
C LYS A 50 8.46 -12.47 -49.43
N GLY A 51 8.15 -13.31 -48.44
CA GLY A 51 8.81 -14.61 -48.20
C GLY A 51 10.27 -14.46 -47.74
N ALA A 52 10.67 -13.27 -47.30
CA ALA A 52 12.04 -13.00 -46.85
C ALA A 52 12.29 -13.52 -45.41
N ILE A 53 11.23 -13.83 -44.68
CA ILE A 53 11.25 -14.39 -43.32
C ILE A 53 10.20 -15.51 -43.28
N GLU A 54 10.63 -16.76 -43.05
CA GLU A 54 9.70 -17.85 -42.77
C GLU A 54 9.45 -17.95 -41.26
N ARG A 55 8.23 -18.38 -40.86
CA ARG A 55 7.92 -18.62 -39.44
C ARG A 55 8.87 -19.63 -38.77
N LYS A 56 9.51 -20.51 -39.56
CA LYS A 56 10.48 -21.50 -39.06
C LYS A 56 11.83 -20.88 -38.70
N ASP A 57 12.14 -19.71 -39.27
CA ASP A 57 13.39 -18.99 -38.99
C ASP A 57 13.27 -18.15 -37.71
N ILE A 58 12.05 -17.97 -37.19
CA ILE A 58 11.78 -17.24 -35.96
C ILE A 58 12.01 -18.17 -34.78
N GLY A 59 13.08 -17.90 -34.02
CA GLY A 59 13.38 -18.62 -32.78
C GLY A 59 12.41 -18.31 -31.65
N PHE A 60 12.61 -19.00 -30.53
CA PHE A 60 11.88 -18.74 -29.28
C PHE A 60 12.68 -17.83 -28.35
N VAL A 61 11.97 -17.11 -27.50
CA VAL A 61 12.59 -16.33 -26.42
C VAL A 61 13.08 -17.27 -25.33
N PRO A 62 14.32 -17.11 -24.83
CA PRO A 62 14.81 -17.92 -23.73
C PRO A 62 13.98 -17.74 -22.45
N ASP A 63 13.57 -18.85 -21.83
CA ASP A 63 12.67 -18.87 -20.66
C ASP A 63 13.14 -18.00 -19.48
N MET A 64 14.46 -17.86 -19.32
CA MET A 64 15.05 -17.00 -18.27
C MET A 64 14.66 -15.52 -18.41
N TYR A 65 14.44 -15.03 -19.63
CA TYR A 65 14.04 -13.64 -19.85
C TYR A 65 12.57 -13.42 -19.47
N THR A 66 11.69 -14.34 -19.87
CA THR A 66 10.27 -14.35 -19.49
C THR A 66 10.11 -14.46 -17.98
N TYR A 67 10.92 -15.31 -17.34
CA TYR A 67 10.97 -15.43 -15.89
C TYR A 67 11.39 -14.12 -15.20
N ASN A 68 12.45 -13.46 -15.69
CA ASN A 68 12.89 -12.18 -15.14
C ASN A 68 11.82 -11.09 -15.29
N GLN A 69 11.13 -11.02 -16.43
CA GLN A 69 10.01 -10.08 -16.60
C GLN A 69 8.90 -10.32 -15.58
N HIS A 70 8.52 -11.58 -15.36
CA HIS A 70 7.50 -11.93 -14.39
C HIS A 70 7.93 -11.49 -12.98
N LEU A 71 9.17 -11.80 -12.59
CA LEU A 71 9.73 -11.36 -11.32
C LEU A 71 9.73 -9.83 -11.18
N GLU A 72 10.08 -9.10 -12.22
CA GLU A 72 10.05 -7.63 -12.20
C GLU A 72 8.63 -7.09 -12.05
N MET A 73 7.64 -7.65 -12.77
CA MET A 73 6.24 -7.26 -12.63
C MET A 73 5.75 -7.49 -11.20
N GLU A 74 6.06 -8.65 -10.64
CA GLU A 74 5.69 -8.99 -9.27
C GLU A 74 6.38 -8.07 -8.26
N ASN A 75 7.66 -7.75 -8.46
CA ASN A 75 8.39 -6.82 -7.62
C ASN A 75 7.78 -5.41 -7.66
N ARG A 76 7.38 -4.93 -8.85
CA ARG A 76 6.68 -3.66 -9.02
C ARG A 76 5.33 -3.67 -8.31
N ARG A 77 4.55 -4.74 -8.45
CA ARG A 77 3.26 -4.92 -7.77
C ARG A 77 3.42 -4.86 -6.25
N LEU A 78 4.32 -5.67 -5.71
CA LEU A 78 4.60 -5.74 -4.27
C LEU A 78 5.10 -4.41 -3.71
N LYS A 79 5.95 -3.69 -4.44
CA LYS A 79 6.39 -2.34 -4.04
C LYS A 79 5.21 -1.37 -3.96
N LYS A 80 4.31 -1.39 -4.93
CA LYS A 80 3.11 -0.54 -4.93
C LYS A 80 2.18 -0.86 -3.75
N GLU A 81 1.96 -2.15 -3.48
CA GLU A 81 1.17 -2.59 -2.32
C GLU A 81 1.82 -2.16 -1.00
N LEU A 82 3.13 -2.32 -0.87
CA LEU A 82 3.87 -1.88 0.31
C LEU A 82 3.70 -0.37 0.57
N GLU A 83 3.81 0.47 -0.45
CA GLU A 83 3.61 1.91 -0.30
C GLU A 83 2.16 2.24 0.09
N ASN A 84 1.17 1.55 -0.47
CA ASN A 84 -0.23 1.71 -0.07
C ASN A 84 -0.44 1.34 1.41
N TYR A 85 0.14 0.24 1.87
CA TYR A 85 0.06 -0.16 3.28
C TYR A 85 0.76 0.82 4.21
N LYS A 86 1.93 1.34 3.84
CA LYS A 86 2.62 2.39 4.61
C LYS A 86 1.76 3.63 4.75
N LEU A 87 1.11 4.08 3.67
CA LEU A 87 0.23 5.23 3.68
C LEU A 87 -0.98 5.00 4.61
N ALA A 88 -1.63 3.83 4.50
CA ALA A 88 -2.75 3.47 5.35
C ALA A 88 -2.35 3.43 6.84
N ALA A 89 -1.19 2.84 7.15
CA ALA A 89 -0.65 2.79 8.50
C ALA A 89 -0.34 4.18 9.06
N SER A 90 0.23 5.09 8.27
CA SER A 90 0.48 6.48 8.70
C SER A 90 -0.82 7.20 9.03
N LYS A 91 -1.84 7.10 8.16
CA LYS A 91 -3.16 7.70 8.39
C LYS A 91 -3.82 7.16 9.65
N ALA A 92 -3.76 5.84 9.87
CA ALA A 92 -4.30 5.22 11.09
C ALA A 92 -3.57 5.71 12.35
N LYS A 93 -2.24 5.83 12.30
CA LYS A 93 -1.42 6.35 13.40
C LYS A 93 -1.79 7.80 13.73
N GLU A 94 -1.95 8.65 12.74
CA GLU A 94 -2.36 10.06 12.92
C GLU A 94 -3.77 10.16 13.52
N ALA A 95 -4.72 9.36 13.03
CA ALA A 95 -6.07 9.32 13.58
C ALA A 95 -6.08 8.87 15.05
N LEU A 96 -5.30 7.83 15.38
CA LEU A 96 -5.15 7.34 16.75
C LEU A 96 -4.59 8.43 17.67
N GLN A 97 -3.55 9.16 17.23
CA GLN A 97 -2.99 10.27 18.00
C GLN A 97 -4.00 11.38 18.27
N LYS A 98 -4.85 11.72 17.29
CA LYS A 98 -5.93 12.70 17.47
C LYS A 98 -6.94 12.24 18.54
N ILE A 99 -7.40 10.99 18.45
CA ILE A 99 -8.36 10.42 19.40
C ILE A 99 -7.75 10.36 20.82
N GLN A 100 -6.47 9.99 20.94
CA GLN A 100 -5.78 9.95 22.23
C GLN A 100 -5.69 11.34 22.87
N LYS A 101 -5.33 12.37 22.09
CA LYS A 101 -5.28 13.75 22.58
C LYS A 101 -6.65 14.23 23.07
N GLU A 102 -7.71 13.98 22.30
CA GLU A 102 -9.08 14.37 22.67
C GLU A 102 -9.54 13.65 23.95
N ARG A 103 -9.30 12.34 24.04
CA ARG A 103 -9.57 11.55 25.24
C ARG A 103 -8.85 12.11 26.46
N ASP A 104 -7.56 12.43 26.33
CA ASP A 104 -6.76 12.94 27.43
C ASP A 104 -7.20 14.34 27.85
N PHE A 105 -7.57 15.20 26.88
CA PHE A 105 -8.21 16.48 27.14
C PHE A 105 -9.49 16.34 27.96
N HIS A 106 -10.42 15.48 27.53
CA HIS A 106 -11.67 15.23 28.27
C HIS A 106 -11.41 14.67 29.67
N ARG A 107 -10.45 13.74 29.81
CA ARG A 107 -10.11 13.14 31.11
C ARG A 107 -9.53 14.17 32.06
N MET A 108 -8.63 15.04 31.58
CA MET A 108 -8.08 16.12 32.39
C MET A 108 -9.14 17.16 32.75
N HIS A 109 -10.00 17.55 31.80
CA HIS A 109 -11.08 18.50 32.02
C HIS A 109 -12.07 17.99 33.07
N HIS A 110 -12.52 16.73 32.94
CA HIS A 110 -13.40 16.11 33.93
C HIS A 110 -12.79 16.11 35.34
N LYS A 111 -11.52 15.74 35.48
CA LYS A 111 -10.81 15.79 36.78
C LYS A 111 -10.81 17.19 37.38
N ARG A 112 -10.54 18.22 36.57
CA ARG A 112 -10.55 19.63 37.02
C ARG A 112 -11.94 20.03 37.53
N VAL A 113 -12.99 19.77 36.72
CA VAL A 113 -14.37 20.11 37.08
C VAL A 113 -14.81 19.40 38.37
N VAL A 114 -14.42 18.14 38.56
CA VAL A 114 -14.71 17.42 39.82
C VAL A 114 -14.02 18.09 41.02
N GLN A 115 -12.76 18.54 40.87
CA GLN A 115 -12.06 19.26 41.93
C GLN A 115 -12.74 20.60 42.26
N GLU A 116 -13.11 21.39 41.25
CA GLU A 116 -13.83 22.65 41.41
C GLU A 116 -15.18 22.45 42.10
N LYS A 117 -15.96 21.45 41.64
CA LYS A 117 -17.23 21.06 42.26
C LYS A 117 -17.04 20.73 43.75
N ASN A 118 -16.02 19.93 44.09
CA ASN A 118 -15.78 19.52 45.47
C ASN A 118 -15.35 20.70 46.36
N ARG A 119 -14.60 21.68 45.81
CA ARG A 119 -14.28 22.93 46.51
C ARG A 119 -15.54 23.73 46.82
N LEU A 120 -16.38 23.97 45.81
CA LEU A 120 -17.65 24.69 45.98
C LEU A 120 -18.57 24.02 47.00
N ILE A 121 -18.69 22.69 46.98
CA ILE A 121 -19.45 21.92 47.98
C ILE A 121 -18.91 22.19 49.39
N SER A 122 -17.59 22.21 49.55
CA SER A 122 -16.95 22.45 50.85
C SER A 122 -17.20 23.87 51.35
N ASP A 123 -17.13 24.86 50.45
CA ASP A 123 -17.38 26.27 50.77
C ASP A 123 -18.85 26.49 51.16
N ILE A 124 -19.80 25.88 50.43
CA ILE A 124 -21.24 25.92 50.78
C ILE A 124 -21.48 25.31 52.16
N LYS A 125 -20.86 24.16 52.47
CA LYS A 125 -20.98 23.53 53.81
C LYS A 125 -20.47 24.46 54.91
N ARG A 126 -19.31 25.10 54.70
CA ARG A 126 -18.74 26.06 55.65
C ARG A 126 -19.64 27.27 55.85
N LEU A 127 -20.18 27.81 54.76
CA LEU A 127 -21.08 28.97 54.80
C LEU A 127 -22.37 28.65 55.55
N LYS A 128 -22.98 27.49 55.28
CA LYS A 128 -24.17 27.02 56.00
C LYS A 128 -23.89 26.86 57.50
N ALA A 129 -22.78 26.22 57.88
CA ALA A 129 -22.38 26.06 59.28
C ALA A 129 -22.17 27.41 59.98
N HIS A 130 -21.53 28.37 59.29
CA HIS A 130 -21.37 29.73 59.79
C HIS A 130 -22.72 30.39 60.04
N TYR A 131 -23.65 30.41 59.07
CA TYR A 131 -24.96 31.04 59.26
C TYR A 131 -25.83 30.36 60.32
N SER A 132 -25.77 29.04 60.48
CA SER A 132 -26.47 28.35 61.57
C SER A 132 -25.99 28.79 62.96
N SER A 133 -24.77 29.34 63.09
CA SER A 133 -24.28 29.90 64.36
C SER A 133 -24.79 31.32 64.65
N TYR A 134 -25.42 31.98 63.68
CA TYR A 134 -26.00 33.32 63.82
C TYR A 134 -27.52 33.33 64.01
N GLU A 135 -28.20 32.18 64.07
CA GLU A 135 -29.62 32.14 64.47
C GLU A 135 -29.75 32.62 65.93
N PRO A 136 -30.43 33.75 66.21
CA PRO A 136 -30.81 34.10 67.56
C PRO A 136 -31.95 33.16 67.98
N THR A 137 -31.83 32.55 69.16
CA THR A 137 -32.93 31.87 69.89
C THR A 137 -34.22 32.69 69.90
#